data_AF-A0A822D095-F1
#
_entry.id   AF-A0A822D095-F1
#
_cell.length_a   1.000
_cell.length_b   1.000
_cell.length_c   1.000
_cell.angle_alpha   90.00
_cell.angle_beta   90.00
_cell.angle_gamma   90.00
#
_symmetry.space_group_name_H-M   'P 1'
#
loop_
_entity.id
_entity.type
_entity.pdbx_description
1 polymer ?
#
loop_
_entity_poly.entity_id
_entity_poly.type
_entity_poly.pdbx_seq_one_letter_code
_entity_poly.pdbx_strand_id
1 'polypeptide(L)'
;MIQCTMTSLSSSETFKKFPSRIDSYLYIYRRIEEYLVIVKQSTYWTWAIESNVKQLKDRLFESLAQVFMTNKGLQPNLCAKDKGQLMKMNMIQHLMSMTKIDKQTMNIFFVLCKLSFQSSILIDDHDRLRWKTIISNIQNFGITLQEFISNYIDYELAFREFPFDVPGFIELISKNHPLKYSQESPFRIFIRLCKNLNLNNEEFFEQYRTLFENGIKQKGYKFEYVGDLFSLVGRHDRIFDIYFTIYATNVDLNDLWTMFIYICTNSELNETIQKHLISKLINRTVHASIEDFLRYAKLSEQCMMKLKTEYRPRFLNIFEKIFDAFINIQLTEERYAHRFSESDLKKFLNIGLEMSLTHDLRRPSCLLIIRRLIFQRDTRLVSIADKIKSLFKKLNDFDQDICENN
;
A
#
# COMPACT_ATOMS: atom_id res chain seq x y z
N MET A 1 11.74 -1.93 51.38
CA MET A 1 11.98 -1.06 50.20
C MET A 1 10.75 -1.01 49.29
N ILE A 2 10.33 -2.11 48.67
CA ILE A 2 9.13 -2.16 47.80
C ILE A 2 7.89 -1.55 48.47
N GLN A 3 7.54 -1.98 49.69
CA GLN A 3 6.39 -1.45 50.45
C GLN A 3 6.46 0.08 50.62
N CYS A 4 7.63 0.62 51.02
CA CYS A 4 7.83 2.05 51.22
C CYS A 4 7.69 2.84 49.90
N THR A 5 8.24 2.32 48.80
CA THR A 5 8.11 2.93 47.48
C THR A 5 6.65 2.92 47.01
N MET A 6 5.94 1.81 47.23
CA MET A 6 4.51 1.68 46.92
C MET A 6 3.65 2.66 47.71
N THR A 7 3.90 2.83 49.02
CA THR A 7 3.19 3.82 49.84
C THR A 7 3.46 5.24 49.39
N SER A 8 4.68 5.56 48.95
CA SER A 8 5.05 6.88 48.42
C SER A 8 4.37 7.19 47.08
N LEU A 9 4.22 6.20 46.18
CA LEU A 9 3.50 6.37 44.92
C LEU A 9 2.00 6.59 45.14
N SER A 10 1.43 5.99 46.20
CA SER A 10 0.01 6.11 46.53
C SER A 10 -0.36 7.31 47.40
N SER A 11 0.62 8.04 47.97
CA SER A 11 0.34 9.23 48.78
C SER A 11 0.19 10.48 47.92
N SER A 12 -0.90 11.21 48.14
CA SER A 12 -1.25 12.44 47.39
C SER A 12 -0.22 13.56 47.56
N GLU A 13 0.44 13.62 48.72
CA GLU A 13 1.42 14.66 49.03
C GLU A 13 2.78 14.38 48.37
N THR A 14 3.20 13.11 48.33
CA THR A 14 4.43 12.68 47.65
C THR A 14 4.27 12.61 46.14
N PHE A 15 3.06 12.34 45.64
CA PHE A 15 2.76 12.36 44.20
C PHE A 15 3.01 13.75 43.57
N LYS A 16 2.76 14.86 44.30
CA LYS A 16 3.11 16.22 43.83
C LYS A 16 4.61 16.38 43.52
N LYS A 17 5.47 15.62 44.21
CA LYS A 17 6.93 15.62 44.02
C LYS A 17 7.39 14.52 43.06
N PHE A 18 6.48 13.70 42.52
CA PHE A 18 6.81 12.61 41.63
C PHE A 18 7.51 13.07 40.34
N PRO A 19 7.04 14.12 39.62
CA PRO A 19 7.68 14.57 38.38
C PRO A 19 9.17 14.94 38.54
N SER A 20 9.55 15.48 39.70
CA SER A 20 10.95 15.87 39.99
C SER A 20 11.81 14.74 40.58
N ARG A 21 11.23 13.55 40.79
CA ARG A 21 11.89 12.40 41.44
C ARG A 21 11.83 11.12 40.62
N ILE A 22 11.38 11.17 39.36
CA ILE A 22 11.18 9.96 38.54
C ILE A 22 12.44 9.10 38.45
N ASP A 23 13.62 9.73 38.35
CA ASP A 23 14.91 9.07 38.26
C ASP A 23 15.19 8.16 39.44
N SER A 24 14.81 8.61 40.65
CA SER A 24 14.98 7.84 41.87
C SER A 24 14.07 6.62 41.88
N TYR A 25 12.83 6.78 41.44
CA TYR A 25 11.88 5.68 41.35
C TYR A 25 12.31 4.65 40.30
N LEU A 26 12.73 5.10 39.11
CA LEU A 26 13.23 4.25 38.04
C LEU A 26 14.50 3.51 38.47
N TYR A 27 15.44 4.21 39.11
CA TYR A 27 16.66 3.61 39.64
C TYR A 27 16.36 2.55 40.71
N ILE A 28 15.50 2.86 41.69
CA ILE A 28 15.10 1.91 42.74
C ILE A 28 14.44 0.68 42.13
N TYR A 29 13.49 0.87 41.22
CA TYR A 29 12.82 -0.22 40.51
C TYR A 29 13.83 -1.14 39.82
N ARG A 30 14.78 -0.55 39.07
CA ARG A 30 15.80 -1.34 38.37
C ARG A 30 16.71 -2.12 39.31
N ARG A 31 17.18 -1.50 40.39
CA ARG A 31 18.04 -2.18 41.37
C ARG A 31 17.33 -3.37 42.02
N ILE A 32 16.02 -3.27 42.21
CA ILE A 32 15.20 -4.38 42.68
C ILE A 32 15.14 -5.50 41.62
N GLU A 33 14.90 -5.17 40.34
CA GLU A 33 14.93 -6.18 39.26
C GLU A 33 16.27 -6.91 39.16
N GLU A 34 17.39 -6.18 39.19
CA GLU A 34 18.74 -6.75 39.12
C GLU A 34 19.01 -7.68 40.30
N TYR A 35 18.59 -7.29 41.51
CA TYR A 35 18.69 -8.13 42.70
C TYR A 35 17.89 -9.43 42.54
N LEU A 36 16.68 -9.36 41.98
CA LEU A 36 15.86 -10.56 41.77
C LEU A 36 16.49 -11.54 40.78
N VAL A 37 17.16 -11.07 39.74
CA VAL A 37 17.88 -11.96 38.81
C VAL A 37 18.95 -12.76 39.53
N ILE A 38 19.68 -12.13 40.46
CA ILE A 38 20.72 -12.78 41.26
C ILE A 38 20.11 -13.80 42.24
N VAL A 39 19.01 -13.44 42.91
CA VAL A 39 18.38 -14.30 43.94
C VAL A 39 17.53 -15.44 43.33
N LYS A 40 16.99 -15.28 42.11
CA LYS A 40 16.29 -16.37 41.40
C LYS A 40 17.18 -17.59 41.14
N GLN A 41 18.51 -17.44 41.20
CA GLN A 41 19.44 -18.57 41.10
C GLN A 41 19.45 -19.45 42.37
N SER A 42 18.76 -19.07 43.46
CA SER A 42 18.95 -19.73 44.76
C SER A 42 17.71 -20.26 45.54
N THR A 43 16.44 -19.96 45.24
CA THR A 43 15.32 -20.41 46.15
C THR A 43 13.87 -20.39 45.61
N TYR A 44 12.98 -21.15 46.27
CA TYR A 44 11.54 -21.41 46.02
C TYR A 44 10.55 -20.26 46.39
N TRP A 45 11.00 -19.18 47.07
CA TRP A 45 10.18 -18.04 47.55
C TRP A 45 9.94 -16.93 46.50
N THR A 46 10.27 -17.21 45.25
CA THR A 46 10.36 -16.26 44.13
C THR A 46 9.01 -15.69 43.69
N TRP A 47 7.94 -16.48 43.73
CA TRP A 47 6.62 -16.10 43.21
C TRP A 47 5.99 -14.86 43.88
N ALA A 48 6.05 -14.76 45.21
CA ALA A 48 5.45 -13.63 45.94
C ALA A 48 6.21 -12.32 45.71
N ILE A 49 7.54 -12.40 45.60
CA ILE A 49 8.40 -11.24 45.37
C ILE A 49 8.24 -10.74 43.92
N GLU A 50 8.14 -11.66 42.95
CA GLU A 50 7.85 -11.32 41.56
C GLU A 50 6.50 -10.60 41.39
N SER A 51 5.47 -11.03 42.12
CA SER A 51 4.16 -10.37 42.11
C SER A 51 4.24 -8.93 42.64
N ASN A 52 4.95 -8.70 43.75
CA ASN A 52 5.11 -7.37 44.33
C ASN A 52 5.93 -6.42 43.44
N VAL A 53 6.96 -6.93 42.75
CA VAL A 53 7.75 -6.12 41.80
C VAL A 53 6.95 -5.78 40.56
N LYS A 54 6.13 -6.71 40.07
CA LYS A 54 5.18 -6.42 38.99
C LYS A 54 4.20 -5.31 39.39
N GLN A 55 3.60 -5.39 40.57
CA GLN A 55 2.72 -4.33 41.08
C GLN A 55 3.43 -2.97 41.21
N LEU A 56 4.69 -2.97 41.66
CA LEU A 56 5.50 -1.74 41.73
C LEU A 56 5.72 -1.14 40.34
N LYS A 57 6.07 -1.97 39.36
CA LYS A 57 6.23 -1.53 37.96
C LYS A 57 4.94 -0.92 37.43
N ASP A 58 3.83 -1.63 37.60
CA ASP A 58 2.54 -1.23 37.05
C ASP A 58 2.11 0.13 37.64
N ARG A 59 2.21 0.31 38.97
CA ARG A 59 1.92 1.60 39.62
C ARG A 59 2.87 2.73 39.21
N LEU A 60 4.16 2.41 39.04
CA LEU A 60 5.13 3.41 38.59
C LEU A 60 4.78 3.90 37.18
N PHE A 61 4.46 2.98 36.27
CA PHE A 61 4.10 3.30 34.89
C PHE A 61 2.76 4.03 34.79
N GLU A 62 1.77 3.65 35.59
CA GLU A 62 0.51 4.40 35.72
C GLU A 62 0.75 5.83 36.21
N SER A 63 1.63 6.01 37.21
CA SER A 63 1.99 7.33 37.73
C SER A 63 2.70 8.19 36.67
N LEU A 64 3.64 7.59 35.92
CA LEU A 64 4.31 8.26 34.79
C LEU A 64 3.29 8.68 33.73
N ALA A 65 2.39 7.79 33.33
CA ALA A 65 1.35 8.07 32.35
C ALA A 65 0.39 9.16 32.83
N GLN A 66 0.00 9.17 34.11
CA GLN A 66 -0.86 10.19 34.68
C GLN A 66 -0.21 11.58 34.63
N VAL A 67 1.07 11.69 35.03
CA VAL A 67 1.81 12.95 34.92
C VAL A 67 1.95 13.38 33.46
N PHE A 68 2.21 12.43 32.57
CA PHE A 68 2.32 12.69 31.13
C PHE A 68 1.02 13.24 30.54
N MET A 69 -0.11 12.58 30.78
CA MET A 69 -1.43 13.03 30.32
C MET A 69 -1.78 14.42 30.85
N THR A 70 -1.64 14.63 32.17
CA THR A 70 -2.02 15.90 32.82
C THR A 70 -1.20 17.09 32.35
N ASN A 71 0.02 16.86 31.85
CA ASN A 71 0.92 17.89 31.34
C ASN A 71 1.05 17.89 29.81
N LYS A 72 0.13 17.24 29.08
CA LYS A 72 0.16 17.14 27.62
C LYS A 72 1.53 16.70 27.07
N GLY A 73 2.14 15.73 27.74
CA GLY A 73 3.41 15.14 27.37
C GLY A 73 4.67 15.92 27.77
N LEU A 74 4.58 17.17 28.22
CA LEU A 74 5.74 18.00 28.58
C LEU A 74 6.49 17.48 29.82
N GLN A 75 5.79 16.79 30.71
CA GLN A 75 6.34 16.08 31.87
C GLN A 75 5.98 14.60 31.76
N PRO A 76 6.62 13.70 32.52
CA PRO A 76 7.83 13.91 33.31
C PRO A 76 9.09 13.92 32.43
N ASN A 77 10.20 14.45 32.94
CA ASN A 77 11.51 14.47 32.27
C ASN A 77 12.57 13.85 33.18
N LEU A 78 13.53 13.13 32.60
CA LEU A 78 14.73 12.69 33.30
C LEU A 78 15.53 13.91 33.77
N CYS A 79 15.91 13.91 35.05
CA CYS A 79 16.66 15.00 35.68
C CYS A 79 18.14 14.64 35.87
N ALA A 80 18.49 13.36 35.77
CA ALA A 80 19.82 12.84 36.01
C ALA A 80 20.77 13.29 34.90
N LYS A 81 21.93 13.83 35.32
CA LYS A 81 23.01 14.25 34.42
C LYS A 81 24.10 13.19 34.26
N ASP A 82 24.13 12.19 35.15
CA ASP A 82 25.11 11.11 35.12
C ASP A 82 24.72 10.05 34.09
N LYS A 83 25.53 9.91 33.04
CA LYS A 83 25.32 8.92 31.97
C LYS A 83 25.26 7.50 32.52
N GLY A 84 26.10 7.16 33.49
CA GLY A 84 26.12 5.83 34.10
C GLY A 84 24.82 5.49 34.80
N GLN A 85 24.22 6.45 35.52
CA GLN A 85 22.93 6.30 36.17
C GLN A 85 21.79 6.17 35.16
N LEU A 86 21.79 6.97 34.10
CA LEU A 86 20.80 6.87 33.01
C LEU A 86 20.87 5.51 32.29
N MET A 87 22.08 5.04 31.98
CA MET A 87 22.30 3.71 31.42
C MET A 87 21.79 2.61 32.35
N LYS A 88 21.99 2.76 33.66
CA LYS A 88 21.45 1.82 34.66
C LYS A 88 19.93 1.81 34.67
N MET A 89 19.25 2.97 34.64
CA MET A 89 17.78 3.01 34.57
C MET A 89 17.21 2.26 33.35
N ASN A 90 17.98 2.18 32.26
CA ASN A 90 17.69 1.38 31.08
C ASN A 90 16.27 1.54 30.53
N MET A 91 15.88 2.80 30.28
CA MET A 91 14.55 3.14 29.74
C MET A 91 14.22 2.41 28.44
N ILE A 92 15.23 2.21 27.59
CA ILE A 92 15.08 1.47 26.33
C ILE A 92 14.61 0.04 26.62
N GLN A 93 15.21 -0.69 27.57
CA GLN A 93 14.73 -2.04 27.91
C GLN A 93 13.27 -2.03 28.38
N HIS A 94 12.85 -1.04 29.16
CA HIS A 94 11.46 -0.93 29.60
C HIS A 94 10.50 -0.69 28.42
N LEU A 95 10.84 0.23 27.51
CA LEU A 95 10.06 0.46 26.29
C LEU A 95 9.98 -0.81 25.44
N MET A 96 11.12 -1.46 25.18
CA MET A 96 11.20 -2.65 24.33
C MET A 96 10.54 -3.88 24.95
N SER A 97 10.26 -3.87 26.25
CA SER A 97 9.48 -4.92 26.93
C SER A 97 7.97 -4.81 26.70
N MET A 98 7.48 -3.67 26.22
CA MET A 98 6.07 -3.54 25.83
C MET A 98 5.83 -4.30 24.52
N THR A 99 4.91 -5.26 24.55
CA THR A 99 4.52 -6.04 23.36
C THR A 99 3.07 -5.80 22.93
N LYS A 100 2.30 -5.04 23.72
CA LYS A 100 0.90 -4.71 23.47
C LYS A 100 0.63 -3.24 23.67
N ILE A 101 -0.17 -2.65 22.79
CA ILE A 101 -0.73 -1.31 22.93
C ILE A 101 -2.25 -1.40 22.81
N ASP A 102 -2.96 -0.92 23.81
CA ASP A 102 -4.41 -0.76 23.87
C ASP A 102 -4.78 0.57 24.56
N LYS A 103 -6.07 0.85 24.74
CA LYS A 103 -6.54 2.09 25.38
C LYS A 103 -5.97 2.32 26.78
N GLN A 104 -5.67 1.26 27.52
CA GLN A 104 -5.14 1.37 28.89
C GLN A 104 -3.63 1.64 28.88
N THR A 105 -2.91 1.08 27.91
CA THR A 105 -1.44 1.08 27.86
C THR A 105 -0.85 2.15 26.94
N MET A 106 -1.66 2.81 26.11
CA MET A 106 -1.20 3.80 25.13
C MET A 106 -0.42 4.98 25.76
N ASN A 107 -0.89 5.53 26.87
CA ASN A 107 -0.20 6.63 27.54
C ASN A 107 1.08 6.18 28.26
N ILE A 108 1.12 4.94 28.73
CA ILE A 108 2.34 4.30 29.24
C ILE A 108 3.35 4.16 28.09
N PHE A 109 2.91 3.73 26.92
CA PHE A 109 3.76 3.62 25.74
C PHE A 109 4.37 4.97 25.36
N PHE A 110 3.56 6.03 25.23
CA PHE A 110 4.08 7.36 24.85
C PHE A 110 5.05 7.95 25.89
N VAL A 111 4.77 7.82 27.20
CA VAL A 111 5.72 8.31 28.22
C VAL A 111 7.02 7.52 28.21
N LEU A 112 6.98 6.20 27.98
CA LEU A 112 8.20 5.39 27.85
C LEU A 112 8.98 5.71 26.58
N CYS A 113 8.31 5.98 25.45
CA CYS A 113 8.96 6.50 24.24
C CYS A 113 9.69 7.80 24.54
N LYS A 114 9.00 8.78 25.14
CA LYS A 114 9.58 10.09 25.48
C LYS A 114 10.83 9.94 26.35
N LEU A 115 10.72 9.21 27.46
CA LEU A 115 11.84 9.03 28.39
C LEU A 115 12.99 8.23 27.77
N SER A 116 12.69 7.28 26.87
CA SER A 116 13.73 6.53 26.14
C SER A 116 14.48 7.41 25.15
N PHE A 117 13.77 8.24 24.38
CA PHE A 117 14.38 9.24 23.49
C PHE A 117 15.24 10.25 24.25
N GLN A 118 14.71 10.79 25.36
CA GLN A 118 15.46 11.72 26.20
C GLN A 118 16.72 11.05 26.78
N SER A 119 16.62 9.80 27.24
CA SER A 119 17.77 9.03 27.72
C SER A 119 18.80 8.84 26.61
N SER A 120 18.37 8.48 25.40
CA SER A 120 19.23 8.32 24.20
C SER A 120 20.04 9.58 23.90
N ILE A 121 19.41 10.76 24.00
CA ILE A 121 20.10 12.05 23.82
C ILE A 121 21.14 12.26 24.92
N LEU A 122 20.74 12.11 26.18
CA LEU A 122 21.61 12.45 27.31
C LEU A 122 22.84 11.53 27.41
N ILE A 123 22.77 10.32 26.84
CA ILE A 123 23.90 9.37 26.80
C ILE A 123 24.68 9.39 25.48
N ASP A 124 24.33 10.27 24.52
CA ASP A 124 24.89 10.37 23.17
C ASP A 124 24.75 9.08 22.32
N ASP A 125 23.63 8.36 22.44
CA ASP A 125 23.33 7.12 21.70
C ASP A 125 22.22 7.37 20.66
N HIS A 126 22.43 8.35 19.77
CA HIS A 126 21.39 8.89 18.89
C HIS A 126 20.88 7.91 17.82
N ASP A 127 21.67 6.92 17.42
CA ASP A 127 21.35 6.06 16.28
C ASP A 127 20.52 4.81 16.62
N ARG A 128 20.41 4.46 17.91
CA ARG A 128 19.77 3.18 18.29
C ARG A 128 18.25 3.20 18.27
N LEU A 129 17.62 4.35 18.52
CA LEU A 129 16.19 4.40 18.76
C LEU A 129 15.46 5.12 17.64
N ARG A 130 14.70 4.37 16.83
CA ARG A 130 13.84 4.88 15.76
C ARG A 130 12.42 4.38 15.94
N TRP A 131 11.45 5.17 15.50
CA TRP A 131 10.03 4.83 15.59
C TRP A 131 9.71 3.48 14.94
N LYS A 132 10.23 3.21 13.75
CA LYS A 132 10.10 1.89 13.10
C LYS A 132 10.50 0.76 14.05
N THR A 133 11.68 0.82 14.67
CA THR A 133 12.18 -0.22 15.58
C THR A 133 11.29 -0.39 16.81
N ILE A 134 10.81 0.73 17.39
CA ILE A 134 9.89 0.71 18.54
C ILE A 134 8.58 0.02 18.16
N ILE A 135 7.97 0.42 17.05
CA ILE A 135 6.68 -0.11 16.59
C ILE A 135 6.80 -1.58 16.16
N SER A 136 7.90 -1.99 15.53
CA SER A 136 8.15 -3.38 15.15
C SER A 136 8.10 -4.35 16.33
N ASN A 137 8.50 -3.92 17.53
CA ASN A 137 8.48 -4.73 18.74
C ASN A 137 7.09 -4.95 19.32
N ILE A 138 6.12 -4.12 18.95
CA ILE A 138 4.74 -4.30 19.38
C ILE A 138 4.13 -5.44 18.55
N GLN A 139 3.62 -6.45 19.25
CA GLN A 139 3.00 -7.63 18.66
C GLN A 139 1.48 -7.43 18.51
N ASN A 140 0.85 -6.82 19.52
CA ASN A 140 -0.60 -6.73 19.60
C ASN A 140 -1.07 -5.27 19.68
N PHE A 141 -1.77 -4.81 18.65
CA PHE A 141 -2.45 -3.52 18.64
C PHE A 141 -3.95 -3.71 18.89
N GLY A 142 -4.41 -3.26 20.06
CA GLY A 142 -5.82 -3.21 20.46
C GLY A 142 -6.46 -1.83 20.27
N ILE A 143 -5.85 -0.98 19.43
CA ILE A 143 -6.35 0.34 19.03
C ILE A 143 -6.29 0.47 17.52
N THR A 144 -7.06 1.40 16.97
CA THR A 144 -7.03 1.74 15.54
C THR A 144 -5.85 2.64 15.21
N LEU A 145 -5.47 2.66 13.93
CA LEU A 145 -4.46 3.60 13.41
C LEU A 145 -4.82 5.05 13.74
N GLN A 146 -6.09 5.43 13.58
CA GLN A 146 -6.58 6.78 13.86
C GLN A 146 -6.45 7.13 15.34
N GLU A 147 -6.79 6.21 16.26
CA GLU A 147 -6.63 6.42 17.70
C GLU A 147 -5.17 6.66 18.09
N PHE A 148 -4.23 5.87 17.53
CA PHE A 148 -2.80 6.06 17.77
C PHE A 148 -2.34 7.45 17.29
N ILE A 149 -2.66 7.81 16.05
CA ILE A 149 -2.22 9.09 15.46
C ILE A 149 -2.82 10.28 16.21
N SER A 150 -4.11 10.22 16.58
CA SER A 150 -4.74 11.30 17.35
C SER A 150 -4.03 11.52 18.69
N ASN A 151 -3.67 10.44 19.41
CA ASN A 151 -2.93 10.58 20.67
C ASN A 151 -1.49 11.07 20.46
N TYR A 152 -0.83 10.65 19.39
CA TYR A 152 0.49 11.20 19.05
C TYR A 152 0.41 12.72 18.83
N ILE A 153 -0.60 13.21 18.09
CA ILE A 153 -0.79 14.63 17.82
C ILE A 153 -1.05 15.41 19.12
N ASP A 154 -1.83 14.86 20.06
CA ASP A 154 -2.06 15.47 21.38
C ASP A 154 -0.76 15.69 22.17
N TYR A 155 0.27 14.89 21.87
CA TYR A 155 1.57 14.90 22.55
C TYR A 155 2.74 15.30 21.63
N GLU A 156 2.48 15.83 20.44
CA GLU A 156 3.50 16.05 19.39
C GLU A 156 4.68 16.90 19.89
N LEU A 157 4.41 17.91 20.73
CA LEU A 157 5.43 18.76 21.33
C LEU A 157 6.46 17.99 22.16
N ALA A 158 6.05 16.87 22.77
CA ALA A 158 6.95 16.02 23.55
C ALA A 158 7.96 15.24 22.67
N PHE A 159 7.69 15.13 21.37
CA PHE A 159 8.50 14.39 20.41
C PHE A 159 9.19 15.29 19.38
N ARG A 160 9.27 16.61 19.60
CA ARG A 160 9.88 17.55 18.65
C ARG A 160 11.31 17.17 18.23
N GLU A 161 12.11 16.62 19.14
CA GLU A 161 13.49 16.18 18.86
C GLU A 161 13.57 14.83 18.14
N PHE A 162 12.50 14.03 18.19
CA PHE A 162 12.35 12.74 17.51
C PHE A 162 10.95 12.61 16.89
N PRO A 163 10.64 13.40 15.86
CA PRO A 163 9.32 13.39 15.26
C PRO A 163 8.98 12.01 14.69
N PHE A 164 7.70 11.66 14.74
CA PHE A 164 7.20 10.44 14.10
C PHE A 164 7.45 10.52 12.58
N ASP A 165 8.17 9.53 12.05
CA ASP A 165 8.72 9.56 10.70
C ASP A 165 7.98 8.63 9.73
N VAL A 166 8.27 8.75 8.43
CA VAL A 166 7.66 7.90 7.38
C VAL A 166 7.90 6.41 7.64
N PRO A 167 9.13 5.94 7.96
CA PRO A 167 9.36 4.54 8.31
C PRO A 167 8.52 4.04 9.49
N GLY A 168 8.39 4.84 10.56
CA GLY A 168 7.57 4.53 11.73
C GLY A 168 6.09 4.43 11.39
N PHE A 169 5.58 5.35 10.55
CA PHE A 169 4.20 5.33 10.09
C PHE A 169 3.87 4.10 9.23
N ILE A 170 4.75 3.72 8.30
CA ILE A 170 4.58 2.52 7.48
C ILE A 170 4.57 1.26 8.34
N GLU A 171 5.48 1.17 9.31
CA GLU A 171 5.51 0.05 10.25
C GLU A 171 4.19 -0.02 11.05
N LEU A 172 3.69 1.12 11.52
CA LEU A 172 2.42 1.19 12.25
C LEU A 172 1.24 0.72 11.39
N ILE A 173 1.19 1.11 10.11
CA ILE A 173 0.20 0.62 9.15
C ILE A 173 0.31 -0.89 9.01
N SER A 174 1.53 -1.43 8.84
CA SER A 174 1.76 -2.87 8.66
C SER A 174 1.22 -3.71 9.83
N LYS A 175 1.29 -3.18 11.06
CA LYS A 175 0.81 -3.84 12.29
C LYS A 175 -0.70 -3.72 12.50
N ASN A 176 -1.29 -2.61 12.05
CA ASN A 176 -2.70 -2.29 12.26
C ASN A 176 -3.60 -2.64 11.07
N HIS A 177 -3.10 -3.32 10.04
CA HIS A 177 -3.86 -3.46 8.81
C HIS A 177 -4.92 -4.57 8.87
N PRO A 178 -6.21 -4.21 8.75
CA PRO A 178 -7.10 -5.05 7.97
C PRO A 178 -7.65 -4.24 6.80
N LEU A 179 -7.19 -4.54 5.59
CA LEU A 179 -7.75 -4.07 4.30
C LEU A 179 -9.24 -4.44 4.11
N LYS A 180 -9.96 -4.87 5.15
CA LYS A 180 -11.27 -5.55 5.02
C LYS A 180 -12.47 -4.74 5.50
N TYR A 181 -12.33 -3.75 6.41
CA TYR A 181 -13.49 -3.22 7.15
C TYR A 181 -13.76 -1.71 7.11
N SER A 182 -13.03 -0.92 6.31
CA SER A 182 -13.33 0.52 6.20
C SER A 182 -14.37 0.81 5.10
N GLN A 183 -15.29 1.75 5.33
CA GLN A 183 -16.14 2.28 4.25
C GLN A 183 -15.35 3.22 3.32
N GLU A 184 -14.32 3.89 3.85
CA GLU A 184 -13.40 4.76 3.11
C GLU A 184 -12.18 3.95 2.63
N SER A 185 -11.64 4.26 1.45
CA SER A 185 -10.39 3.66 0.97
C SER A 185 -9.23 3.93 1.95
N PRO A 186 -8.47 2.89 2.35
CA PRO A 186 -7.37 3.03 3.30
C PRO A 186 -6.30 4.02 2.81
N PHE A 187 -6.10 4.15 1.50
CA PHE A 187 -5.12 5.08 0.93
C PHE A 187 -5.52 6.55 1.12
N ARG A 188 -6.82 6.87 1.11
CA ARG A 188 -7.31 8.22 1.43
C ARG A 188 -7.07 8.54 2.90
N ILE A 189 -7.28 7.56 3.77
CA ILE A 189 -6.97 7.67 5.21
C ILE A 189 -5.48 7.90 5.40
N PHE A 190 -4.61 7.12 4.74
CA PHE A 190 -3.15 7.27 4.86
C PHE A 190 -2.68 8.65 4.44
N ILE A 191 -3.14 9.19 3.30
CA ILE A 191 -2.79 10.55 2.87
C ILE A 191 -3.27 11.60 3.87
N ARG A 192 -4.49 11.46 4.42
CA ARG A 192 -5.01 12.37 5.45
C ARG A 192 -4.12 12.35 6.69
N LEU A 193 -3.72 11.16 7.14
CA LEU A 193 -2.84 11.00 8.29
C LEU A 193 -1.42 11.50 8.03
N CYS A 194 -0.85 11.27 6.85
CA CYS A 194 0.43 11.86 6.45
C CYS A 194 0.39 13.38 6.53
N LYS A 195 -0.68 14.01 6.04
CA LYS A 195 -0.86 15.47 6.16
C LYS A 195 -0.94 15.94 7.60
N ASN A 196 -1.70 15.24 8.45
CA ASN A 196 -1.83 15.57 9.86
C ASN A 196 -0.49 15.47 10.61
N LEU A 197 0.38 14.56 10.19
CA LEU A 197 1.71 14.33 10.75
C LEU A 197 2.82 15.12 10.04
N ASN A 198 2.48 15.95 9.05
CA ASN A 198 3.42 16.66 8.18
C ASN A 198 4.48 15.75 7.53
N LEU A 199 4.09 14.52 7.14
CA LEU A 199 4.95 13.55 6.46
C LEU A 199 5.00 13.81 4.96
N ASN A 200 6.15 13.50 4.34
CA ASN A 200 6.32 13.59 2.91
C ASN A 200 5.53 12.46 2.20
N ASN A 201 4.53 12.83 1.39
CA ASN A 201 3.68 11.88 0.68
C ASN A 201 4.44 11.07 -0.40
N GLU A 202 5.40 11.68 -1.09
CA GLU A 202 6.19 10.98 -2.12
C GLU A 202 7.11 9.94 -1.48
N GLU A 203 7.79 10.31 -0.40
CA GLU A 203 8.61 9.38 0.38
C GLU A 203 7.78 8.24 0.96
N PHE A 204 6.58 8.54 1.45
CA PHE A 204 5.63 7.53 1.93
C PHE A 204 5.30 6.50 0.84
N PHE A 205 4.92 6.93 -0.36
CA PHE A 205 4.59 6.00 -1.44
C PHE A 205 5.82 5.24 -1.97
N GLU A 206 7.00 5.86 -2.00
CA GLU A 206 8.22 5.14 -2.38
C GLU A 206 8.58 4.01 -1.40
N GLN A 207 8.36 4.21 -0.10
CA GLN A 207 8.65 3.20 0.92
C GLN A 207 7.51 2.18 1.10
N TYR A 208 6.25 2.60 0.95
CA TYR A 208 5.07 1.75 1.14
C TYR A 208 4.92 0.67 0.06
N ARG A 209 5.56 0.84 -1.11
CA ARG A 209 5.46 -0.08 -2.25
C ARG A 209 5.67 -1.56 -1.90
N THR A 210 6.55 -1.86 -0.94
CA THR A 210 6.83 -3.25 -0.51
C THR A 210 5.65 -3.87 0.23
N LEU A 211 4.99 -3.08 1.09
CA LEU A 211 3.79 -3.54 1.80
C LEU A 211 2.62 -3.71 0.83
N PHE A 212 2.50 -2.81 -0.14
CA PHE A 212 1.53 -2.92 -1.23
C PHE A 212 1.73 -4.19 -2.05
N GLU A 213 2.95 -4.46 -2.52
CA GLU A 213 3.29 -5.66 -3.30
C GLU A 213 2.92 -6.94 -2.57
N ASN A 214 3.25 -7.04 -1.28
CA ASN A 214 2.86 -8.19 -0.44
C ASN A 214 1.34 -8.32 -0.34
N GLY A 215 0.62 -7.20 -0.18
CA GLY A 215 -0.84 -7.16 -0.15
C GLY A 215 -1.47 -7.65 -1.47
N ILE A 216 -0.92 -7.26 -2.63
CA ILE A 216 -1.39 -7.73 -3.93
C ILE A 216 -1.14 -9.23 -4.09
N LYS A 217 0.08 -9.72 -3.80
CA LYS A 217 0.43 -11.14 -3.88
C LYS A 217 -0.46 -12.04 -3.04
N GLN A 218 -0.85 -11.56 -1.86
CA GLN A 218 -1.72 -12.31 -0.93
C GLN A 218 -3.22 -12.17 -1.26
N LYS A 219 -3.59 -11.41 -2.30
CA LYS A 219 -4.99 -11.06 -2.61
C LYS A 219 -5.73 -10.47 -1.40
N GLY A 220 -5.00 -9.76 -0.55
CA GLY A 220 -5.49 -9.22 0.71
C GLY A 220 -6.28 -7.92 0.58
N TYR A 221 -6.68 -7.52 -0.63
CA TYR A 221 -7.21 -6.19 -0.95
C TYR A 221 -8.64 -6.24 -1.47
N LYS A 222 -9.38 -5.12 -1.34
CA LYS A 222 -10.57 -4.87 -2.17
C LYS A 222 -10.15 -4.19 -3.46
N PHE A 223 -10.75 -4.62 -4.56
CA PHE A 223 -10.43 -4.15 -5.90
C PHE A 223 -10.56 -2.62 -6.02
N GLU A 224 -11.64 -2.05 -5.46
CA GLU A 224 -11.93 -0.62 -5.48
C GLU A 224 -10.87 0.21 -4.76
N TYR A 225 -10.28 -0.33 -3.68
CA TYR A 225 -9.22 0.38 -2.96
C TYR A 225 -7.96 0.53 -3.79
N VAL A 226 -7.62 -0.48 -4.61
CA VAL A 226 -6.49 -0.41 -5.53
C VAL A 226 -6.76 0.60 -6.65
N GLY A 227 -7.99 0.62 -7.17
CA GLY A 227 -8.42 1.64 -8.13
C GLY A 227 -8.32 3.06 -7.57
N ASP A 228 -8.80 3.28 -6.33
CA ASP A 228 -8.65 4.56 -5.62
C ASP A 228 -7.17 4.97 -5.46
N LEU A 229 -6.28 4.02 -5.17
CA LEU A 229 -4.84 4.31 -5.11
C LEU A 229 -4.33 4.83 -6.45
N PHE A 230 -4.67 4.17 -7.56
CA PHE A 230 -4.26 4.61 -8.90
C PHE A 230 -4.78 6.01 -9.24
N SER A 231 -6.01 6.33 -8.84
CA SER A 231 -6.54 7.70 -8.97
C SER A 231 -5.72 8.72 -8.16
N LEU A 232 -5.31 8.36 -6.95
CA LEU A 232 -4.53 9.22 -6.06
C LEU A 232 -3.11 9.46 -6.59
N VAL A 233 -2.43 8.41 -7.06
CA VAL A 233 -1.05 8.53 -7.55
C VAL A 233 -0.95 8.88 -9.05
N GLY A 234 -2.07 8.96 -9.76
CA GLY A 234 -2.16 9.16 -11.20
C GLY A 234 -1.49 10.43 -11.76
N ARG A 235 -1.22 11.42 -10.91
CA ARG A 235 -0.50 12.65 -11.31
C ARG A 235 1.03 12.53 -11.16
N HIS A 236 1.52 11.48 -10.50
CA HIS A 236 2.94 11.27 -10.22
C HIS A 236 3.49 10.15 -11.13
N ASP A 237 4.17 10.49 -12.23
CA ASP A 237 4.61 9.52 -13.26
C ASP A 237 5.35 8.31 -12.70
N ARG A 238 6.38 8.56 -11.89
CA ARG A 238 7.19 7.50 -11.28
C ARG A 238 6.40 6.64 -10.29
N ILE A 239 5.63 7.27 -9.40
CA ILE A 239 4.87 6.55 -8.37
C ILE A 239 3.78 5.71 -9.03
N PHE A 240 3.02 6.27 -9.98
CA PHE A 240 2.02 5.52 -10.72
C PHE A 240 2.60 4.29 -11.42
N ASP A 241 3.73 4.45 -12.13
CA ASP A 241 4.39 3.32 -12.80
C ASP A 241 4.76 2.20 -11.82
N ILE A 242 5.37 2.54 -10.67
CA ILE A 242 5.77 1.57 -9.65
C ILE A 242 4.56 0.74 -9.20
N TYR A 243 3.48 1.41 -8.78
CA TYR A 243 2.31 0.74 -8.23
C TYR A 243 1.53 -0.03 -9.29
N PHE A 244 1.36 0.54 -10.48
CA PHE A 244 0.66 -0.12 -11.57
C PHE A 244 1.46 -1.33 -12.11
N THR A 245 2.79 -1.25 -12.13
CA THR A 245 3.67 -2.39 -12.44
C THR A 245 3.52 -3.50 -11.42
N ILE A 246 3.56 -3.17 -10.13
CA ILE A 246 3.35 -4.16 -9.06
C ILE A 246 2.01 -4.86 -9.24
N TYR A 247 0.94 -4.12 -9.53
CA TYR A 247 -0.36 -4.73 -9.77
C TYR A 247 -0.37 -5.62 -11.02
N ALA A 248 0.03 -5.08 -12.18
CA ALA A 248 0.00 -5.79 -13.47
C ALA A 248 0.85 -7.08 -13.50
N THR A 249 1.92 -7.13 -12.70
CA THR A 249 2.79 -8.31 -12.60
C THR A 249 2.23 -9.41 -11.70
N ASN A 250 1.37 -9.07 -10.75
CA ASN A 250 0.86 -9.99 -9.72
C ASN A 250 -0.61 -10.40 -9.89
N VAL A 251 -1.31 -9.83 -10.88
CA VAL A 251 -2.70 -10.20 -11.22
C VAL A 251 -2.80 -10.91 -12.55
N ASP A 252 -3.90 -11.61 -12.79
CA ASP A 252 -4.17 -12.20 -14.10
C ASP A 252 -4.58 -11.13 -15.14
N LEU A 253 -4.64 -11.52 -16.41
CA LEU A 253 -4.97 -10.58 -17.48
C LEU A 253 -6.40 -10.04 -17.36
N ASN A 254 -7.35 -10.84 -16.84
CA ASN A 254 -8.74 -10.44 -16.72
C ASN A 254 -8.93 -9.37 -15.62
N ASP A 255 -8.27 -9.54 -14.48
CA ASP A 255 -8.23 -8.56 -13.40
C ASP A 255 -7.56 -7.26 -13.87
N LEU A 256 -6.48 -7.35 -14.65
CA LEU A 256 -5.81 -6.19 -15.21
C LEU A 256 -6.73 -5.39 -16.16
N TRP A 257 -7.46 -6.06 -17.04
CA TRP A 257 -8.44 -5.42 -17.92
C TRP A 257 -9.61 -4.83 -17.13
N THR A 258 -10.08 -5.52 -16.10
CA THR A 258 -11.14 -5.00 -15.22
C THR A 258 -10.68 -3.73 -14.51
N MET A 259 -9.44 -3.70 -14.02
CA MET A 259 -8.83 -2.51 -13.42
C MET A 259 -8.68 -1.36 -14.41
N PHE A 260 -8.27 -1.64 -15.64
CA PHE A 260 -8.25 -0.63 -16.71
C PHE A 260 -9.62 0.03 -16.91
N ILE A 261 -10.68 -0.78 -17.09
CA ILE A 261 -12.05 -0.28 -17.23
C ILE A 261 -12.46 0.53 -15.99
N TYR A 262 -12.10 0.06 -14.80
CA TYR A 262 -12.38 0.77 -13.55
C TYR A 262 -11.70 2.14 -13.51
N ILE A 263 -10.40 2.22 -13.82
CA ILE A 263 -9.64 3.49 -13.83
C ILE A 263 -10.26 4.45 -14.84
N CYS A 264 -10.56 4.01 -16.06
CA CYS A 264 -11.16 4.84 -17.09
C CYS A 264 -12.54 5.37 -16.73
N THR A 265 -13.30 4.63 -15.93
CA THR A 265 -14.65 5.04 -15.50
C THR A 265 -14.62 5.98 -14.30
N ASN A 266 -13.68 5.77 -13.36
CA ASN A 266 -13.71 6.40 -12.04
C ASN A 266 -12.60 7.45 -11.83
N SER A 267 -11.68 7.63 -12.79
CA SER A 267 -10.48 8.46 -12.63
C SER A 267 -10.29 9.42 -13.79
N GLU A 268 -9.63 10.54 -13.52
CA GLU A 268 -9.21 11.48 -14.56
C GLU A 268 -8.10 10.86 -15.41
N LEU A 269 -8.38 10.53 -16.68
CA LEU A 269 -7.39 9.96 -17.61
C LEU A 269 -6.40 11.01 -18.08
N ASN A 270 -5.35 11.32 -17.33
CA ASN A 270 -4.28 12.22 -17.77
C ASN A 270 -3.24 11.50 -18.68
N GLU A 271 -2.21 12.21 -19.14
CA GLU A 271 -1.16 11.65 -20.01
C GLU A 271 -0.34 10.55 -19.32
N THR A 272 -0.01 10.75 -18.04
CA THR A 272 0.71 9.78 -17.21
C THR A 272 -0.02 8.44 -17.15
N ILE A 273 -1.30 8.47 -16.79
CA ILE A 273 -2.14 7.26 -16.68
C ILE A 273 -2.22 6.58 -18.05
N GLN A 274 -2.51 7.34 -19.12
CA GLN A 274 -2.59 6.78 -20.48
C GLN A 274 -1.29 6.07 -20.88
N LYS A 275 -0.14 6.72 -20.73
CA LYS A 275 1.18 6.18 -21.06
C LYS A 275 1.42 4.81 -20.41
N HIS A 276 1.17 4.71 -19.11
CA HIS A 276 1.42 3.49 -18.35
C HIS A 276 0.37 2.41 -18.58
N LEU A 277 -0.91 2.77 -18.69
CA LEU A 277 -1.97 1.84 -19.08
C LEU A 277 -1.65 1.18 -20.42
N ILE A 278 -1.35 1.98 -21.45
CA ILE A 278 -0.98 1.50 -22.79
C ILE A 278 0.20 0.53 -22.69
N SER A 279 1.29 0.95 -22.04
CA SER A 279 2.52 0.16 -21.94
C SER A 279 2.30 -1.21 -21.31
N LYS A 280 1.65 -1.28 -20.13
CA LYS A 280 1.48 -2.57 -19.43
C LYS A 280 0.40 -3.44 -20.08
N LEU A 281 -0.69 -2.85 -20.58
CA LEU A 281 -1.75 -3.61 -21.25
C LEU A 281 -1.26 -4.19 -22.57
N ILE A 282 -0.50 -3.45 -23.38
CA ILE A 282 0.10 -4.00 -24.61
C ILE A 282 0.95 -5.22 -24.27
N ASN A 283 1.93 -5.07 -23.37
CA ASN A 283 2.88 -6.14 -23.04
C ASN A 283 2.21 -7.44 -22.59
N ARG A 284 1.06 -7.33 -21.93
CA ARG A 284 0.30 -8.47 -21.40
C ARG A 284 -0.75 -9.00 -22.38
N THR A 285 -1.35 -8.13 -23.19
CA THR A 285 -2.49 -8.46 -24.06
C THR A 285 -2.06 -9.03 -25.40
N VAL A 286 -0.88 -8.67 -25.93
CA VAL A 286 -0.42 -9.15 -27.24
C VAL A 286 -0.36 -10.68 -27.37
N HIS A 287 -0.30 -11.39 -26.24
CA HIS A 287 -0.28 -12.86 -26.17
C HIS A 287 -1.61 -13.47 -25.70
N ALA A 288 -2.67 -12.66 -25.55
CA ALA A 288 -3.99 -13.14 -25.18
C ALA A 288 -4.57 -14.10 -26.23
N SER A 289 -5.50 -14.96 -25.81
CA SER A 289 -6.29 -15.76 -26.75
C SER A 289 -7.29 -14.87 -27.51
N ILE A 290 -7.78 -15.36 -28.65
CA ILE A 290 -8.82 -14.69 -29.44
C ILE A 290 -10.07 -14.48 -28.57
N GLU A 291 -10.50 -15.52 -27.85
CA GLU A 291 -11.68 -15.48 -26.99
C GLU A 291 -11.54 -14.45 -25.86
N ASP A 292 -10.38 -14.41 -25.19
CA ASP A 292 -10.11 -13.44 -24.14
C ASP A 292 -10.15 -12.01 -24.68
N PHE A 293 -9.50 -11.76 -25.82
CA PHE A 293 -9.50 -10.41 -26.40
C PHE A 293 -10.91 -9.99 -26.81
N LEU A 294 -11.69 -10.86 -27.44
CA LEU A 294 -13.09 -10.56 -27.80
C LEU A 294 -13.93 -10.22 -26.56
N ARG A 295 -13.70 -10.90 -25.43
CA ARG A 295 -14.32 -10.55 -24.15
C ARG A 295 -13.89 -9.16 -23.68
N TYR A 296 -12.60 -8.82 -23.77
CA TYR A 296 -12.09 -7.49 -23.37
C TYR A 296 -12.61 -6.38 -24.28
N ALA A 297 -12.73 -6.61 -25.58
CA ALA A 297 -13.33 -5.68 -26.54
C ALA A 297 -14.80 -5.40 -26.18
N LYS A 298 -15.59 -6.45 -25.94
CA LYS A 298 -17.00 -6.31 -25.51
C LYS A 298 -17.14 -5.53 -24.20
N LEU A 299 -16.28 -5.78 -23.21
CA LEU A 299 -16.27 -5.00 -21.97
C LEU A 299 -15.91 -3.53 -22.22
N SER A 300 -14.98 -3.29 -23.14
CA SER A 300 -14.55 -1.94 -23.53
C SER A 300 -15.66 -1.17 -24.26
N GLU A 301 -16.40 -1.81 -25.16
CA GLU A 301 -17.58 -1.24 -25.83
C GLU A 301 -18.66 -0.84 -24.80
N GLN A 302 -18.98 -1.75 -23.87
CA GLN A 302 -19.96 -1.47 -22.81
C GLN A 302 -19.52 -0.32 -21.89
N CYS A 303 -18.22 -0.22 -21.63
CA CYS A 303 -17.64 0.89 -20.88
C CYS A 303 -17.76 2.21 -21.67
N MET A 304 -17.39 2.19 -22.96
CA MET A 304 -17.44 3.36 -23.84
C MET A 304 -18.82 4.02 -23.86
N MET A 305 -19.89 3.21 -23.92
CA MET A 305 -21.27 3.71 -23.90
C MET A 305 -21.62 4.46 -22.60
N LYS A 306 -20.98 4.11 -21.48
CA LYS A 306 -21.21 4.71 -20.16
C LYS A 306 -20.25 5.85 -19.83
N LEU A 307 -19.15 5.99 -20.56
CA LEU A 307 -18.16 7.03 -20.33
C LEU A 307 -18.72 8.41 -20.69
N LYS A 308 -18.36 9.40 -19.86
CA LYS A 308 -18.56 10.82 -20.14
C LYS A 308 -17.87 11.18 -21.46
N THR A 309 -18.54 12.01 -22.28
CA THR A 309 -18.07 12.38 -23.62
C THR A 309 -16.63 12.90 -23.65
N GLU A 310 -16.24 13.68 -22.65
CA GLU A 310 -14.89 14.24 -22.50
C GLU A 310 -13.76 13.19 -22.36
N TYR A 311 -14.05 12.01 -21.82
CA TYR A 311 -13.05 10.95 -21.59
C TYR A 311 -12.99 9.93 -22.72
N ARG A 312 -14.00 9.89 -23.59
CA ARG A 312 -14.09 8.93 -24.72
C ARG A 312 -12.86 8.98 -25.63
N PRO A 313 -12.35 10.15 -26.05
CA PRO A 313 -11.21 10.16 -26.96
C PRO A 313 -9.95 9.53 -26.37
N ARG A 314 -9.70 9.77 -25.07
CA ARG A 314 -8.54 9.21 -24.36
C ARG A 314 -8.69 7.71 -24.15
N PHE A 315 -9.90 7.25 -23.80
CA PHE A 315 -10.22 5.83 -23.71
C PHE A 315 -10.00 5.11 -25.04
N LEU A 316 -10.57 5.65 -26.13
CA LEU A 316 -10.43 5.12 -27.47
C LEU A 316 -8.95 5.06 -27.88
N ASN A 317 -8.18 6.12 -27.65
CA ASN A 317 -6.73 6.11 -27.92
C ASN A 317 -5.97 4.99 -27.18
N ILE A 318 -6.32 4.72 -25.91
CA ILE A 318 -5.69 3.61 -25.17
C ILE A 318 -6.07 2.26 -25.80
N PHE A 319 -7.37 2.04 -25.99
CA PHE A 319 -7.88 0.78 -26.56
C PHE A 319 -7.30 0.54 -27.95
N GLU A 320 -7.32 1.56 -28.80
CA GLU A 320 -6.82 1.56 -30.17
C GLU A 320 -5.36 1.09 -30.24
N LYS A 321 -4.50 1.66 -29.38
CA LYS A 321 -3.08 1.25 -29.32
C LYS A 321 -2.90 -0.20 -28.86
N ILE A 322 -3.72 -0.67 -27.93
CA ILE A 322 -3.67 -2.05 -27.45
C ILE A 322 -4.15 -3.02 -28.54
N PHE A 323 -5.24 -2.66 -29.22
CA PHE A 323 -5.79 -3.41 -30.35
C PHE A 323 -4.79 -3.51 -31.50
N ASP A 324 -4.17 -2.39 -31.90
CA ASP A 324 -3.19 -2.37 -32.98
C ASP A 324 -1.99 -3.26 -32.67
N ALA A 325 -1.47 -3.19 -31.44
CA ALA A 325 -0.37 -4.04 -31.01
C ALA A 325 -0.76 -5.53 -30.99
N PHE A 326 -1.96 -5.86 -30.49
CA PHE A 326 -2.48 -7.22 -30.48
C PHE A 326 -2.59 -7.77 -31.90
N ILE A 327 -3.28 -7.07 -32.81
CA ILE A 327 -3.46 -7.50 -34.20
C ILE A 327 -2.12 -7.65 -34.91
N ASN A 328 -1.20 -6.70 -34.72
CA ASN A 328 0.12 -6.77 -35.34
C ASN A 328 0.84 -8.06 -34.91
N ILE A 329 0.94 -8.34 -33.61
CA ILE A 329 1.61 -9.57 -33.11
C ILE A 329 0.88 -10.83 -33.58
N GLN A 330 -0.45 -10.85 -33.48
CA GLN A 330 -1.24 -12.04 -33.76
C GLN A 330 -1.27 -12.44 -35.26
N LEU A 331 -1.18 -11.46 -36.18
CA LEU A 331 -1.26 -11.74 -37.62
C LEU A 331 0.10 -11.80 -38.34
N THR A 332 1.16 -11.25 -37.71
CA THR A 332 2.51 -11.26 -38.28
C THR A 332 3.36 -12.41 -37.76
N GLU A 333 3.22 -12.80 -36.49
CA GLU A 333 4.01 -13.91 -35.94
C GLU A 333 3.44 -15.27 -36.36
N GLU A 334 4.31 -16.13 -36.91
CA GLU A 334 3.91 -17.44 -37.47
C GLU A 334 3.19 -18.34 -36.46
N ARG A 335 3.56 -18.25 -35.18
CA ARG A 335 2.97 -19.03 -34.08
C ARG A 335 1.48 -18.72 -33.81
N TYR A 336 1.00 -17.56 -34.25
CA TYR A 336 -0.38 -17.10 -34.03
C TYR A 336 -1.20 -16.97 -35.31
N ALA A 337 -0.56 -16.65 -36.43
CA ALA A 337 -1.24 -16.28 -37.67
C ALA A 337 -2.20 -17.34 -38.25
N HIS A 338 -2.05 -18.62 -37.88
CA HIS A 338 -2.89 -19.73 -38.34
C HIS A 338 -4.15 -19.96 -37.48
N ARG A 339 -4.31 -19.22 -36.37
CA ARG A 339 -5.39 -19.45 -35.37
C ARG A 339 -6.71 -18.74 -35.71
N PHE A 340 -6.70 -17.78 -36.64
CA PHE A 340 -7.85 -16.93 -36.93
C PHE A 340 -8.73 -17.55 -38.01
N SER A 341 -10.02 -17.75 -37.69
CA SER A 341 -11.03 -18.01 -38.70
C SER A 341 -11.40 -16.72 -39.44
N GLU A 342 -12.02 -16.85 -40.61
CA GLU A 342 -12.56 -15.70 -41.34
C GLU A 342 -13.59 -14.92 -40.49
N SER A 343 -14.41 -15.63 -39.70
CA SER A 343 -15.38 -15.02 -38.78
C SER A 343 -14.68 -14.18 -37.70
N ASP A 344 -13.57 -14.65 -37.16
CA ASP A 344 -12.81 -13.89 -36.16
C ASP A 344 -12.21 -12.63 -36.76
N LEU A 345 -11.62 -12.73 -37.94
CA LEU A 345 -11.07 -11.57 -38.66
C LEU A 345 -12.14 -10.52 -38.97
N LYS A 346 -13.34 -10.93 -39.40
CA LYS A 346 -14.48 -10.01 -39.60
C LYS A 346 -14.89 -9.32 -38.29
N LYS A 347 -14.95 -10.04 -37.17
CA LYS A 347 -15.24 -9.45 -35.85
C LYS A 347 -14.18 -8.43 -35.43
N PHE A 348 -12.90 -8.75 -35.62
CA PHE A 348 -11.82 -7.82 -35.30
C PHE A 348 -11.83 -6.59 -36.20
N LEU A 349 -12.22 -6.72 -37.48
CA LEU A 349 -12.38 -5.57 -38.35
C LEU A 349 -13.48 -4.63 -37.83
N ASN A 350 -14.63 -5.18 -37.42
CA ASN A 350 -15.71 -4.39 -36.82
C ASN A 350 -15.26 -3.69 -35.53
N ILE A 351 -14.56 -4.40 -34.64
CA ILE A 351 -13.96 -3.79 -33.44
C ILE A 351 -13.02 -2.66 -33.82
N GLY A 352 -12.14 -2.85 -34.81
CA GLY A 352 -11.20 -1.83 -35.28
C GLY A 352 -11.87 -0.59 -35.86
N LEU A 353 -13.07 -0.73 -36.42
CA LEU A 353 -13.90 0.37 -36.90
C LEU A 353 -14.63 1.08 -35.76
N GLU A 354 -15.38 0.34 -34.96
CA GLU A 354 -16.25 0.88 -33.90
C GLU A 354 -15.47 1.48 -32.73
N MET A 355 -14.34 0.86 -32.36
CA MET A 355 -13.51 1.23 -31.21
C MET A 355 -12.27 2.02 -31.64
N SER A 356 -12.47 3.04 -32.49
CA SER A 356 -11.40 3.92 -32.97
C SER A 356 -11.80 5.38 -32.97
N LEU A 357 -10.82 6.28 -32.95
CA LEU A 357 -11.07 7.72 -33.05
C LEU A 357 -11.50 8.17 -34.45
N THR A 358 -11.03 7.48 -35.49
CA THR A 358 -11.17 7.95 -36.89
C THR A 358 -12.17 7.16 -37.70
N HIS A 359 -12.62 6.00 -37.21
CA HIS A 359 -13.51 5.07 -37.93
C HIS A 359 -13.00 4.75 -39.36
N ASP A 360 -11.67 4.64 -39.52
CA ASP A 360 -11.02 4.52 -40.84
C ASP A 360 -10.45 3.12 -41.08
N LEU A 361 -10.81 2.52 -42.22
CA LEU A 361 -10.28 1.24 -42.71
C LEU A 361 -8.80 1.29 -43.10
N ARG A 362 -8.26 2.49 -43.36
CA ARG A 362 -6.84 2.68 -43.74
C ARG A 362 -5.87 2.56 -42.56
N ARG A 363 -6.39 2.34 -41.35
CA ARG A 363 -5.57 2.10 -40.16
C ARG A 363 -4.72 0.82 -40.33
N PRO A 364 -3.46 0.80 -39.84
CA PRO A 364 -2.56 -0.35 -40.06
C PRO A 364 -3.12 -1.71 -39.63
N SER A 365 -3.80 -1.78 -38.49
CA SER A 365 -4.43 -3.01 -38.00
C SER A 365 -5.58 -3.48 -38.90
N CYS A 366 -6.47 -2.57 -39.32
CA CYS A 366 -7.53 -2.85 -40.29
C CYS A 366 -6.94 -3.36 -41.61
N LEU A 367 -5.91 -2.68 -42.15
CA LEU A 367 -5.23 -3.12 -43.38
C LEU A 367 -4.58 -4.50 -43.24
N LEU A 368 -4.01 -4.82 -42.08
CA LEU A 368 -3.46 -6.16 -41.80
C LEU A 368 -4.55 -7.23 -41.77
N ILE A 369 -5.69 -6.94 -41.16
CA ILE A 369 -6.86 -7.84 -41.12
C ILE A 369 -7.41 -8.06 -42.53
N ILE A 370 -7.62 -6.98 -43.30
CA ILE A 370 -8.08 -7.02 -44.69
C ILE A 370 -7.13 -7.85 -45.54
N ARG A 371 -5.82 -7.60 -45.44
CA ARG A 371 -4.80 -8.40 -46.10
C ARG A 371 -4.94 -9.88 -45.73
N ARG A 372 -5.22 -10.21 -44.46
CA ARG A 372 -5.40 -11.61 -44.07
C ARG A 372 -6.68 -12.22 -44.59
N LEU A 373 -7.81 -11.51 -44.61
CA LEU A 373 -9.06 -11.98 -45.21
C LEU A 373 -8.85 -12.32 -46.70
N ILE A 374 -8.20 -11.42 -47.44
CA ILE A 374 -7.92 -11.56 -48.87
C ILE A 374 -6.92 -12.69 -49.14
N PHE A 375 -5.78 -12.70 -48.43
CA PHE A 375 -4.61 -13.55 -48.73
C PHE A 375 -4.46 -14.73 -47.77
N GLN A 376 -5.49 -15.13 -47.02
CA GLN A 376 -5.43 -16.32 -46.18
C GLN A 376 -5.01 -17.51 -47.05
N ARG A 377 -3.91 -18.17 -46.65
CA ARG A 377 -3.29 -19.25 -47.42
C ARG A 377 -4.26 -20.43 -47.42
N ASP A 378 -5.11 -20.52 -48.44
CA ASP A 378 -6.00 -21.67 -48.60
C ASP A 378 -5.14 -22.87 -48.99
N THR A 379 -4.82 -23.70 -47.99
CA THR A 379 -4.01 -24.91 -48.15
C THR A 379 -4.73 -25.99 -48.95
N ARG A 380 -6.04 -25.84 -49.19
CA ARG A 380 -6.85 -26.74 -50.02
C ARG A 380 -6.73 -26.43 -51.51
N LEU A 381 -6.33 -25.21 -51.86
CA LEU A 381 -6.14 -24.81 -53.26
C LEU A 381 -4.73 -25.20 -53.72
N VAL A 382 -4.67 -26.21 -54.57
CA VAL A 382 -3.41 -26.73 -55.13
C VAL A 382 -2.94 -25.87 -56.33
N SER A 383 -3.87 -25.29 -57.10
CA SER A 383 -3.53 -24.47 -58.28
C SER A 383 -3.42 -22.97 -57.97
N ILE A 384 -2.50 -22.28 -58.67
CA ILE A 384 -2.33 -20.83 -58.58
C ILE A 384 -3.57 -20.10 -59.14
N ALA A 385 -4.20 -20.63 -60.19
CA ALA A 385 -5.38 -20.04 -60.82
C ALA A 385 -6.59 -20.02 -59.87
N ASP A 386 -6.80 -21.09 -59.09
CA ASP A 386 -7.89 -21.13 -58.11
C ASP A 386 -7.64 -20.17 -56.95
N LYS A 387 -6.37 -19.99 -56.55
CA LYS A 387 -6.00 -18.97 -55.56
C LYS A 387 -6.30 -17.56 -56.05
N ILE A 388 -5.98 -17.26 -57.32
CA ILE A 388 -6.27 -15.95 -57.93
C ILE A 388 -7.79 -15.74 -58.07
N LYS A 389 -8.54 -16.75 -58.52
CA LYS A 389 -10.00 -16.67 -58.64
C LYS A 389 -10.68 -16.48 -57.28
N SER A 390 -10.21 -17.22 -56.27
CA SER A 390 -10.66 -17.05 -54.88
C SER A 390 -10.35 -15.65 -54.35
N LEU A 391 -9.18 -15.10 -54.66
CA LEU A 391 -8.78 -13.74 -54.28
C LEU A 391 -9.74 -12.69 -54.87
N PHE A 392 -10.02 -12.75 -56.17
CA PHE A 392 -10.97 -11.81 -56.82
C PHE A 392 -12.39 -11.96 -56.28
N LYS A 393 -12.83 -13.20 -56.02
CA LYS A 393 -14.13 -13.43 -55.40
C LYS A 393 -14.19 -12.80 -54.00
N LYS A 394 -13.18 -13.04 -53.16
CA LYS A 394 -13.09 -12.46 -51.81
C LYS A 394 -13.03 -10.93 -51.82
N LEU A 395 -12.34 -10.33 -52.80
CA LEU A 395 -12.32 -8.88 -52.97
C LEU A 395 -13.72 -8.34 -53.29
N ASN A 396 -14.46 -8.98 -54.20
CA ASN A 396 -15.83 -8.59 -54.53
C ASN A 396 -16.79 -8.79 -53.35
N ASP A 397 -16.72 -9.94 -52.66
CA ASP A 397 -17.55 -10.23 -51.49
C ASP A 397 -17.28 -9.21 -50.37
N PHE A 398 -16.02 -8.80 -50.19
CA PHE A 398 -15.62 -7.81 -49.20
C PHE A 398 -16.06 -6.37 -49.57
N ASP A 399 -15.97 -6.00 -50.86
CA ASP A 399 -16.47 -4.72 -51.37
C ASP A 399 -17.98 -4.60 -51.15
N GLN A 400 -18.72 -5.67 -51.45
CA GLN A 400 -20.16 -5.75 -51.23
C GLN A 400 -20.51 -5.64 -49.72
N ASP A 401 -19.83 -6.39 -48.85
CA ASP A 401 -20.03 -6.31 -47.39
C ASP A 401 -19.74 -4.91 -46.82
N ILE A 402 -18.76 -4.17 -47.34
CA ILE A 402 -18.46 -2.78 -46.94
C ILE A 402 -19.52 -1.80 -47.44
N CYS A 403 -19.96 -1.96 -48.69
CA CYS A 403 -20.95 -1.06 -49.30
C CYS A 403 -22.37 -1.26 -48.76
N GLU A 404 -22.71 -2.45 -48.26
CA GLU A 404 -24.03 -2.74 -47.69
C GLU A 404 -24.16 -2.40 -46.19
N ASN A 405 -23.04 -2.26 -45.47
CA ASN A 405 -23.01 -1.99 -44.01
C ASN A 405 -22.54 -0.57 -43.61
N ASN A 406 -22.38 0.34 -44.58
CA ASN A 406 -22.27 1.79 -44.35
C ASN A 406 -23.53 2.49 -44.87
#